data_AF-A0A2I0AWT5-F1
#
_entry.id   AF-A0A2I0AWT5-F1
#
_cell.length_a   1.000
_cell.length_b   1.000
_cell.length_c   1.000
_cell.angle_alpha   90.00
_cell.angle_beta   90.00
_cell.angle_gamma   90.00
#
_symmetry.space_group_name_H-M   'P 1'
#
loop_
_entity.id
_entity.type
_entity.pdbx_description
1 polymer ?
#
loop_
_entity_poly.entity_id
_entity_poly.type
_entity_poly.pdbx_seq_one_letter_code
_entity_poly.pdbx_strand_id
1 'polypeptide(L)' 'MNEEIDMELQFEEGLLFVDVDIDYEFDAPRYFELDREESPWEAQKAELWFEMAGNYPPSRTSS' A
#
# COMPACT_ATOMS: atom_id res chain seq x y z
N MET A 1 -21.59 5.44 19.65
CA MET A 1 -21.31 4.20 18.89
C MET A 1 -20.04 4.49 18.14
N ASN A 2 -19.00 3.70 18.36
CA ASN A 2 -17.73 3.87 17.66
C ASN A 2 -17.96 3.36 16.25
N GLU A 3 -17.98 4.25 15.26
CA GLU A 3 -18.07 3.89 13.85
C GLU A 3 -16.72 3.26 13.47
N GLU A 4 -16.66 1.93 13.53
CA GLU A 4 -15.66 1.17 12.80
C GLU A 4 -15.81 1.55 11.33
N ILE A 5 -14.85 2.34 10.82
CA ILE A 5 -14.75 2.65 9.40
C ILE A 5 -14.43 1.33 8.72
N ASP A 6 -15.48 0.72 8.19
CA ASP A 6 -15.41 -0.45 7.34
C ASP A 6 -14.56 -0.09 6.11
N MET A 7 -13.34 -0.62 6.05
CA MET A 7 -12.43 -0.49 4.91
C MET A 7 -12.90 -1.33 3.72
N GLU A 8 -14.14 -1.83 3.71
CA GLU A 8 -14.84 -2.14 2.46
C GLU A 8 -15.05 -0.85 1.70
N LEU A 9 -14.21 -0.63 0.69
CA LEU A 9 -14.27 0.45 -0.29
C LEU A 9 -15.71 0.60 -0.82
N GLN A 10 -16.51 1.44 -0.16
CA GLN A 10 -17.76 1.97 -0.67
C GLN A 10 -17.38 2.92 -1.80
N PHE A 11 -17.11 2.37 -2.98
CA PHE A 11 -16.94 3.11 -4.22
C PHE A 11 -18.29 3.76 -4.56
N GLU A 12 -18.56 4.91 -3.95
CA GLU A 12 -19.46 5.89 -4.54
C GLU A 12 -18.92 6.17 -5.95
N GLU A 13 -19.78 6.02 -6.96
CA GLU A 13 -19.48 5.99 -8.40
C GLU A 13 -18.71 7.21 -8.96
N GLY A 14 -18.22 8.12 -8.11
CA GLY A 14 -17.42 9.31 -8.45
C GLY A 14 -15.90 9.21 -8.22
N LEU A 15 -15.37 8.16 -7.59
CA LEU A 15 -13.90 7.98 -7.42
C LEU A 15 -13.21 7.29 -8.62
N LEU A 16 -13.98 6.83 -9.61
CA LEU A 16 -13.54 5.99 -10.74
C LEU A 16 -12.69 6.70 -11.81
N PHE A 17 -12.19 7.91 -11.55
CA PHE A 17 -11.39 8.71 -12.51
C PHE A 17 -10.01 9.13 -11.99
N VAL A 18 -9.55 8.56 -10.88
CA VAL A 18 -8.11 8.63 -10.60
C VAL A 18 -7.44 7.61 -11.52
N ASP A 19 -6.57 8.07 -12.42
CA ASP A 19 -5.72 7.25 -13.28
C ASP A 19 -4.70 6.47 -12.41
N VAL A 20 -5.21 5.50 -11.65
CA VAL A 20 -4.42 4.66 -10.75
C VAL A 20 -3.88 3.49 -11.57
N ASP A 21 -2.57 3.50 -11.79
CA ASP A 21 -1.84 2.36 -12.34
C ASP A 21 -1.77 1.26 -11.26
N ILE A 22 -2.74 0.35 -11.27
CA ILE A 22 -2.80 -0.79 -10.33
C ILE A 22 -1.64 -1.77 -10.49
N ASP A 23 -0.94 -1.72 -11.63
CA ASP A 23 0.24 -2.55 -11.90
C ASP A 23 1.54 -1.88 -11.38
N TYR A 24 1.47 -0.60 -10.98
CA TYR A 24 2.60 0.13 -10.41
C TYR A 24 2.72 -0.14 -8.90
N GLU A 25 3.60 -1.07 -8.54
CA GLU A 25 3.85 -1.46 -7.16
C GLU A 25 5.32 -1.24 -6.77
N PHE A 26 5.54 -0.69 -5.58
CA PHE A 26 6.85 -0.62 -4.95
C PHE A 26 7.20 -1.96 -4.29
N ASP A 27 8.48 -2.33 -4.24
CA ASP A 27 8.95 -3.55 -3.54
C ASP A 27 8.92 -3.46 -2.01
N ALA A 28 8.05 -2.63 -1.46
CA ALA A 28 7.95 -2.39 -0.04
C ALA A 28 7.65 -3.69 0.73
N PRO A 29 8.21 -3.86 1.95
CA PRO A 29 7.83 -4.97 2.80
C PRO A 29 6.32 -5.01 3.01
N ARG A 30 5.72 -6.16 2.69
CA ARG A 30 4.28 -6.41 2.78
C ARG A 30 3.98 -7.33 3.95
N TYR A 31 3.05 -6.93 4.82
CA TYR A 31 2.59 -7.73 5.94
C TYR A 31 1.07 -7.74 5.95
N PHE A 32 0.48 -8.93 5.73
CA PHE A 32 -0.96 -9.13 5.57
C PHE A 32 -1.56 -10.05 6.64
N GLU A 33 -0.70 -10.71 7.43
CA GLU A 33 -1.10 -11.58 8.52
C GLU A 33 -1.43 -10.72 9.75
N LEU A 34 -2.68 -10.24 9.83
CA LEU A 34 -3.18 -9.47 10.98
C LEU A 34 -3.48 -10.35 12.21
N ASP A 35 -3.30 -11.66 12.09
CA ASP A 35 -3.51 -12.64 13.17
C ASP A 35 -2.34 -12.67 14.16
N ARG A 36 -1.21 -12.02 13.83
CA ARG A 36 -0.04 -11.91 14.70
C ARG A 36 0.61 -10.53 14.59
N GLU A 37 1.36 -10.19 15.63
CA GLU A 37 2.26 -9.04 15.59
C GLU A 37 3.41 -9.30 14.60
N GLU A 38 3.91 -8.22 14.01
CA GLU A 38 5.14 -8.28 13.21
C GLU A 38 6.33 -8.67 14.10
N SER A 39 7.20 -9.52 13.56
CA SER A 39 8.45 -9.89 14.22
C SER A 39 9.46 -8.73 14.16
N PRO A 40 10.45 -8.68 15.06
CA PRO A 40 11.49 -7.63 15.03
C PRO A 40 12.22 -7.52 13.69
N TRP A 41 12.35 -8.64 12.97
CA TRP A 41 12.94 -8.69 11.64
C TRP A 41 12.04 -8.03 10.57
N GLU A 42 10.73 -8.24 10.68
CA GLU A 42 9.74 -7.64 9.79
C GLU A 42 9.69 -6.11 9.99
N ALA A 43 9.66 -5.66 11.24
CA ALA A 43 9.74 -4.25 11.60
C ALA A 43 11.03 -3.60 11.06
N GLN A 44 12.20 -4.22 11.30
CA GLN A 44 13.48 -3.69 10.83
C GLN A 44 13.54 -3.53 9.30
N LYS A 45 12.99 -4.49 8.54
CA LYS A 45 12.93 -4.37 7.08
C LYS A 45 12.06 -3.19 6.63
N ALA A 46 10.95 -2.92 7.31
CA ALA A 46 10.09 -1.78 7.01
C ALA A 46 10.79 -0.45 7.29
N GLU A 47 11.47 -0.34 8.43
CA GLU A 47 12.21 0.86 8.82
C GLU A 47 13.31 1.22 7.81
N LEU A 48 14.01 0.22 7.29
CA LEU A 48 15.09 0.41 6.33
C LEU A 48 14.64 0.54 4.87
N TRP A 49 13.34 0.47 4.59
CA TRP A 49 12.84 0.45 3.20
C TRP A 49 13.28 1.70 2.42
N PHE A 50 13.17 2.90 3.00
CA PHE A 50 13.56 4.13 2.30
C PHE A 50 15.07 4.19 1.98
N GLU A 51 15.91 3.52 2.77
CA GLU A 51 17.37 3.49 2.55
C GLU A 51 17.76 2.48 1.47
N MET A 52 17.01 1.37 1.39
CA MET A 52 17.28 0.28 0.44
C MET A 52 16.48 0.38 -0.86
N ALA A 53 15.40 1.16 -0.86
CA ALA A 53 14.55 1.39 -2.02
C ALA A 53 15.39 1.97 -3.17
N GLY A 54 15.37 1.29 -4.30
CA GLY A 54 15.97 1.78 -5.53
C GLY A 54 15.23 3.00 -6.08
N ASN A 55 15.73 3.55 -7.19
CA ASN A 55 15.00 4.58 -7.91
C ASN A 55 13.87 3.94 -8.73
N TYR A 56 12.64 4.21 -8.36
CA TYR A 56 11.47 3.73 -9.07
C TYR A 56 11.10 4.67 -10.23
N PRO A 57 10.78 4.14 -11.42
CA PRO A 57 10.29 4.95 -12.53
C PRO A 57 8.91 5.54 -12.19
N PRO A 58 8.47 6.64 -12.82
CA PRO A 58 7.10 7.11 -12.64
C PRO A 58 6.09 6.05 -13.09
N SER A 59 4.90 6.04 -12.49
CA SER A 59 3.78 5.22 -12.95
C SER A 59 3.45 5.52 -14.41
N ARG A 60 2.86 4.55 -15.13
CA ARG A 60 2.43 4.83 -16.50
C ARG A 60 1.34 5.88 -16.44
N THR A 61 1.56 6.99 -17.14
CA THR A 61 0.47 7.89 -17.51
C THR A 61 -0.39 7.16 -18.53
N SER A 62 -1.69 6.98 -18.28
CA SER A 62 -2.59 6.48 -19.32
C SER A 62 -2.56 7.47 -20.49
N SER A 63 -2.19 6.98 -21.68
CA SER A 63 -2.18 7.76 -22.93
C SER A 63 -3.55 7.84 -23.55
#